data_AF-A0AAE3JH75-F1
#
_entry.id   AF-A0AAE3JH75-F1
#
_cell.length_a   1.000
_cell.length_b   1.000
_cell.length_c   1.000
_cell.angle_alpha   90.00
_cell.angle_beta   90.00
_cell.angle_gamma   90.00
#
_symmetry.space_group_name_H-M   'P 1'
#
loop_
_entity.id
_entity.type
_entity.pdbx_description
1 polymer ?
#
loop_
_entity_poly.entity_id
_entity_poly.type
_entity_poly.pdbx_seq_one_letter_code
_entity_poly.pdbx_strand_id
1 'polypeptide(L)'
;MEGRLIAFVIWVIIGVLFIVMGIYDFNSKKAKPFGFWANAEVAPIEDVKGYNRALGILWCVYGVLFTLIGLPLLDGQNSGLIIIPILGAMLISIAAMVAYVVGIEPKYRKKK
;
A
#
# COMPACT_ATOMS: atom_id res chain seq x y z
N MET A 1 -2.31 -7.17 28.51
CA MET A 1 -1.66 -7.96 27.44
C MET A 1 -2.58 -8.09 26.24
N GLU A 2 -3.86 -8.41 26.46
CA GLU A 2 -4.87 -8.59 25.39
C GLU A 2 -5.04 -7.40 24.44
N GLY A 3 -5.23 -6.17 24.95
CA GLY A 3 -5.49 -5.00 24.09
C GLY A 3 -4.37 -4.66 23.09
N ARG A 4 -3.11 -4.92 23.47
CA ARG A 4 -1.94 -4.67 22.60
C ARG A 4 -1.84 -5.70 21.49
N LEU A 5 -2.07 -6.97 21.83
CA LEU A 5 -2.12 -8.05 20.85
C LEU A 5 -3.27 -7.82 19.87
N ILE A 6 -4.44 -7.42 20.36
CA ILE A 6 -5.59 -7.08 19.51
C ILE A 6 -5.24 -5.95 18.54
N ALA A 7 -4.63 -4.85 19.03
CA ALA A 7 -4.20 -3.74 18.18
C ALA A 7 -3.20 -4.19 17.09
N PHE A 8 -2.21 -4.99 17.46
CA PHE A 8 -1.24 -5.52 16.51
C PHE A 8 -1.88 -6.49 15.49
N VAL A 9 -2.81 -7.35 15.92
CA VAL A 9 -3.52 -8.27 15.01
C VAL A 9 -4.35 -7.50 13.99
N ILE A 10 -5.09 -6.47 14.42
CA ILE A 10 -5.85 -5.59 13.51
C ILE A 10 -4.90 -4.93 12.51
N TRP A 11 -3.76 -4.43 12.99
CA TRP A 11 -2.74 -3.81 12.15
C TRP A 11 -2.19 -4.77 11.07
N VAL A 12 -1.85 -6.00 11.47
CA VAL A 12 -1.37 -7.04 10.55
C VAL A 12 -2.45 -7.42 9.53
N ILE A 13 -3.71 -7.53 9.94
CA ILE A 13 -4.82 -7.82 9.00
C ILE A 13 -4.87 -6.75 7.90
N ILE A 14 -4.75 -5.46 8.26
CA ILE A 14 -4.72 -4.36 7.28
C ILE A 14 -3.53 -4.52 6.33
N GLY A 15 -2.33 -4.82 6.85
CA GLY A 15 -1.15 -5.07 6.02
C GLY A 15 -1.33 -6.24 5.04
N VAL A 16 -1.93 -7.34 5.50
CA VAL A 16 -2.26 -8.51 4.67
C VAL A 16 -3.27 -8.16 3.58
N LEU A 17 -4.28 -7.35 3.88
CA LEU A 17 -5.25 -6.90 2.87
C LEU A 17 -4.58 -6.14 1.72
N PHE A 18 -3.60 -5.26 2.02
CA PHE A 18 -2.79 -4.60 0.98
C PHE A 18 -1.97 -5.58 0.15
N ILE A 19 -1.37 -6.61 0.79
CA ILE A 19 -0.59 -7.62 0.07
C ILE A 19 -1.51 -8.45 -0.84
N VAL A 20 -2.67 -8.90 -0.35
CA VAL A 20 -3.64 -9.65 -1.15
C VAL A 20 -4.14 -8.82 -2.34
N MET A 21 -4.44 -7.54 -2.11
CA MET A 21 -4.78 -6.61 -3.18
C MET A 21 -3.64 -6.48 -4.20
N GLY A 22 -2.40 -6.32 -3.74
CA GLY A 22 -1.24 -6.25 -4.63
C GLY A 22 -1.01 -7.51 -5.46
N ILE A 23 -1.17 -8.69 -4.87
CA ILE A 23 -1.09 -9.99 -5.57
C ILE A 23 -2.21 -10.11 -6.60
N TYR A 24 -3.42 -9.65 -6.27
CA TYR A 24 -4.55 -9.65 -7.18
C TYR A 24 -4.31 -8.75 -8.40
N ASP A 25 -3.87 -7.52 -8.16
CA ASP A 25 -3.55 -6.55 -9.21
C ASP A 25 -2.43 -7.07 -10.12
N PHE A 26 -1.38 -7.64 -9.52
CA PHE A 26 -0.23 -8.19 -10.24
C PHE A 26 -0.59 -9.34 -11.19
N ASN A 27 -1.48 -10.24 -10.76
CA ASN A 27 -1.87 -11.42 -11.53
C ASN A 27 -3.10 -11.19 -12.42
N SER A 28 -3.73 -10.03 -12.31
CA SER A 28 -4.95 -9.72 -13.05
C SER A 28 -4.70 -9.65 -14.55
N LYS A 29 -5.58 -10.30 -15.30
CA LYS A 29 -5.65 -10.23 -16.77
C LYS A 29 -6.71 -9.22 -17.25
N LYS A 30 -7.24 -8.38 -16.36
CA LYS A 30 -8.28 -7.41 -16.71
C LYS A 30 -7.74 -6.38 -17.71
N ALA A 31 -8.56 -6.05 -18.69
CA ALA A 31 -8.28 -5.01 -19.68
C ALA A 31 -8.47 -3.59 -19.11
N LYS A 32 -9.08 -3.44 -17.93
CA LYS A 32 -9.24 -2.15 -17.24
C LYS A 32 -8.11 -1.94 -16.22
N PRO A 33 -7.49 -0.75 -16.16
CA PRO A 33 -6.51 -0.45 -15.13
C PRO A 33 -7.20 -0.33 -13.76
N PHE A 34 -6.54 -0.83 -12.72
CA PHE A 34 -7.00 -0.62 -11.34
C PHE A 34 -6.74 0.82 -10.89
N GLY A 35 -7.51 1.29 -9.91
CA GLY A 35 -7.34 2.62 -9.35
C GLY A 35 -6.36 2.61 -8.18
N PHE A 36 -5.40 3.54 -8.19
CA PHE A 36 -4.60 3.86 -7.00
C PHE A 36 -5.40 4.74 -6.03
N TRP A 37 -6.10 5.75 -6.54
CA TRP A 37 -6.94 6.65 -5.75
C TRP A 37 -8.35 6.09 -5.61
N ALA A 38 -8.88 6.08 -4.39
CA ALA A 38 -10.23 5.59 -4.12
C ALA A 38 -11.34 6.45 -4.76
N ASN A 39 -11.07 7.74 -5.03
CA ASN A 39 -12.07 8.71 -5.44
C ASN A 39 -11.64 9.56 -6.64
N ALA A 40 -10.84 8.99 -7.55
CA ALA A 40 -10.45 9.63 -8.81
C ALA A 40 -10.50 8.63 -9.96
N GLU A 41 -10.84 9.12 -11.16
CA GLU A 41 -10.78 8.30 -12.36
C GLU A 41 -9.32 8.00 -12.73
N VAL A 42 -9.09 6.76 -13.19
CA VAL A 42 -7.77 6.36 -13.68
C VAL A 42 -7.52 7.02 -15.02
N ALA A 43 -6.36 7.68 -15.17
CA ALA A 43 -5.95 8.26 -16.44
C ALA A 43 -5.94 7.19 -17.56
N PRO A 44 -6.09 7.59 -18.84
CA PRO A 44 -5.97 6.65 -19.94
C PRO A 44 -4.60 5.96 -19.94
N ILE A 45 -4.58 4.64 -19.79
CA ILE A 45 -3.36 3.82 -19.72
C ILE A 45 -3.15 3.09 -21.05
N GLU A 46 -1.93 3.13 -21.59
CA GLU A 46 -1.56 2.45 -22.83
C GLU A 46 -1.26 0.97 -22.60
N ASP A 47 -0.39 0.65 -21.63
CA ASP A 47 -0.10 -0.73 -21.21
C ASP A 47 -0.73 -1.03 -19.85
N VAL A 48 -1.98 -1.51 -19.89
CA VAL A 48 -2.76 -1.85 -18.69
C VAL A 48 -2.12 -2.99 -17.90
N LYS A 49 -1.51 -3.97 -18.58
CA LYS A 49 -0.91 -5.13 -17.91
C LYS A 49 0.35 -4.72 -17.15
N GLY A 50 1.23 -3.94 -17.78
CA GLY A 50 2.42 -3.39 -17.14
C GLY A 50 2.09 -2.46 -15.98
N TYR A 51 1.06 -1.62 -16.14
CA TYR A 51 0.54 -0.75 -15.08
C TYR A 51 0.02 -1.56 -13.88
N ASN A 52 -0.88 -2.52 -14.11
CA ASN A 52 -1.46 -3.34 -13.03
C ASN A 52 -0.37 -4.15 -12.30
N ARG A 53 0.64 -4.63 -13.02
CA ARG A 53 1.81 -5.30 -12.43
C ARG A 53 2.62 -4.36 -11.53
N ALA A 54 2.89 -3.15 -11.99
CA ALA A 54 3.62 -2.16 -11.21
C ALA A 54 2.84 -1.71 -9.96
N LEU A 55 1.54 -1.48 -10.11
CA LEU A 55 0.64 -1.13 -9.00
C LEU A 55 0.54 -2.28 -7.99
N GLY A 56 0.46 -3.53 -8.47
CA GLY A 56 0.46 -4.70 -7.59
C GLY A 56 1.74 -4.84 -6.78
N ILE A 57 2.92 -4.61 -7.39
CA ILE A 57 4.19 -4.57 -6.66
C ILE A 57 4.16 -3.46 -5.59
N LEU A 58 3.67 -2.27 -5.93
CA LEU A 58 3.59 -1.14 -4.99
C LEU A 58 2.77 -1.53 -3.75
N TRP A 59 1.60 -2.13 -3.92
CA TRP A 59 0.74 -2.53 -2.80
C TRP A 59 1.32 -3.69 -1.97
N CYS A 60 2.00 -4.65 -2.60
CA CYS A 60 2.72 -5.71 -1.88
C CYS A 60 3.83 -5.12 -1.00
N VAL A 61 4.67 -4.24 -1.57
CA VAL A 61 5.75 -3.58 -0.82
C VAL A 61 5.19 -2.72 0.30
N TYR A 62 4.14 -1.94 0.01
CA TYR A 62 3.47 -1.12 1.00
C TYR A 62 2.91 -1.96 2.16
N GLY A 63 2.21 -3.06 1.87
CA GLY A 63 1.64 -3.93 2.90
C GLY A 63 2.71 -4.60 3.78
N VAL A 64 3.84 -5.02 3.20
CA VAL A 64 4.99 -5.54 3.97
C VAL A 64 5.57 -4.47 4.89
N LEU A 65 5.88 -3.28 4.36
CA LEU A 65 6.43 -2.17 5.14
C LEU A 65 5.45 -1.74 6.25
N PHE A 66 4.17 -1.60 5.92
CA PHE A 66 3.11 -1.27 6.86
C PHE A 66 3.06 -2.30 8.00
N THR A 67 3.12 -3.59 7.68
CA THR A 67 3.13 -4.65 8.71
C THR A 67 4.33 -4.52 9.65
N LEU A 68 5.53 -4.29 9.11
CA LEU A 68 6.77 -4.20 9.89
C LEU A 68 6.82 -3.00 10.84
N ILE A 69 6.32 -1.83 10.41
CA ILE A 69 6.28 -0.64 11.28
C ILE A 69 5.28 -0.77 12.44
N GLY A 70 4.41 -1.78 12.41
CA GLY A 70 3.44 -2.08 13.47
C GLY A 70 4.04 -2.83 14.67
N LEU A 71 5.25 -3.38 14.56
CA LEU A 71 5.90 -4.16 15.65
C LEU A 71 5.91 -3.43 17.01
N PRO A 72 6.13 -2.10 17.09
CA PRO A 72 6.06 -1.36 18.35
C PRO A 72 4.70 -1.41 19.08
N LEU A 73 3.61 -1.80 18.42
CA LEU A 73 2.30 -1.98 19.09
C LEU A 73 2.31 -3.12 20.12
N LEU A 74 3.29 -4.02 20.04
CA LEU A 74 3.47 -5.11 21.01
C LEU A 74 4.17 -4.64 22.31
N ASP A 75 4.78 -3.46 22.30
CA ASP A 75 5.53 -2.92 23.43
C ASP A 75 4.65 -2.48 24.62
N GLY A 76 5.23 -2.12 25.75
CA GLY A 76 4.52 -1.65 26.95
C GLY A 76 3.45 -0.57 26.68
N GLN A 77 2.41 -0.52 27.53
CA GLN A 77 1.46 0.60 27.50
C GLN A 77 2.19 1.91 27.81
N ASN A 78 1.80 3.00 27.15
CA ASN A 78 2.44 4.33 27.23
C ASN A 78 3.91 4.36 26.77
N SER A 79 4.32 3.40 25.93
CA SER A 79 5.62 3.46 25.26
C SER A 79 5.66 4.60 24.24
N GLY A 80 6.73 5.38 24.27
CA GLY A 80 7.01 6.39 23.24
C GLY A 80 7.22 5.80 21.84
N LEU A 81 7.48 4.48 21.73
CA LEU A 81 7.66 3.80 20.44
C LEU A 81 6.38 3.77 19.59
N ILE A 82 5.21 4.09 20.16
CA ILE A 82 3.95 4.25 19.42
C ILE A 82 4.05 5.31 18.31
N ILE A 83 4.99 6.24 18.42
CA ILE A 83 5.21 7.27 17.39
C ILE A 83 5.69 6.67 16.05
N ILE A 84 6.34 5.50 16.09
CA ILE A 84 6.87 4.82 14.90
C ILE A 84 5.76 4.36 13.96
N PRO A 85 4.74 3.58 14.38
CA PRO A 85 3.65 3.22 13.47
C PRO A 85 2.86 4.44 12.99
N ILE A 86 2.70 5.49 13.81
CA ILE A 86 1.97 6.71 13.44
C ILE A 86 2.71 7.47 12.32
N LEU A 87 3.94 7.92 12.58
CA LEU A 87 4.71 8.69 11.61
C LEU A 87 5.19 7.81 10.45
N GLY A 88 5.54 6.56 10.74
CA GLY A 88 5.94 5.57 9.75
C GLY A 88 4.84 5.35 8.72
N ALA A 89 3.60 5.12 9.15
CA ALA A 89 2.46 4.91 8.24
C ALA A 89 2.23 6.12 7.34
N MET A 90 2.32 7.32 7.91
CA MET A 90 2.23 8.57 7.14
C MET A 90 3.33 8.65 6.09
N LEU A 91 4.60 8.40 6.46
CA LEU A 91 5.74 8.49 5.55
C LEU A 91 5.68 7.46 4.43
N ILE A 92 5.36 6.20 4.72
CA ILE A 92 5.24 5.17 3.67
C ILE A 92 4.04 5.43 2.74
N SER A 93 2.97 6.05 3.25
CA SER A 93 1.82 6.46 2.43
C SER A 93 2.21 7.55 1.45
N ILE A 94 2.94 8.57 1.91
CA ILE A 94 3.48 9.64 1.05
C ILE A 94 4.44 9.04 0.02
N ALA A 95 5.33 8.14 0.44
CA ALA A 95 6.24 7.47 -0.49
C ALA A 95 5.49 6.67 -1.57
N ALA A 96 4.41 5.97 -1.21
CA ALA A 96 3.57 5.25 -2.16
C ALA A 96 2.86 6.21 -3.14
N MET A 97 2.32 7.33 -2.65
CA MET A 97 1.74 8.37 -3.49
C MET A 97 2.76 8.95 -4.48
N VAL A 98 3.97 9.27 -4.02
CA VAL A 98 5.04 9.78 -4.90
C VAL A 98 5.46 8.74 -5.93
N ALA A 99 5.67 7.48 -5.51
CA ALA A 99 6.01 6.39 -6.41
C ALA A 99 4.95 6.19 -7.50
N TYR A 100 3.67 6.30 -7.13
CA TYR A 100 2.56 6.26 -8.07
C TYR A 100 2.57 7.46 -9.04
N VAL A 101 2.49 8.69 -8.51
CA VAL A 101 2.29 9.92 -9.29
C VAL A 101 3.49 10.24 -10.18
N VAL A 102 4.70 10.00 -9.70
CA VAL A 102 5.93 10.36 -10.42
C VAL A 102 6.48 9.18 -11.23
N GLY A 103 6.32 7.96 -10.73
CA GLY A 103 6.93 6.76 -11.32
C GLY A 103 6.00 5.92 -12.20
N ILE A 104 4.87 5.47 -11.63
CA ILE A 104 3.99 4.51 -12.30
C ILE A 104 3.10 5.21 -13.32
N GLU A 105 2.31 6.20 -12.89
CA GLU A 105 1.30 6.80 -13.75
C GLU A 105 1.89 7.43 -15.02
N PRO A 106 2.94 8.27 -14.96
CA PRO A 106 3.49 8.90 -16.17
C PRO A 106 4.13 7.90 -17.14
N LYS A 107 4.63 6.76 -16.63
CA LYS A 107 5.28 5.72 -17.43
C LYS A 107 4.28 4.97 -18.31
N TYR A 108 3.06 4.76 -17.83
CA TYR A 108 2.04 3.96 -18.54
C TYR A 108 0.88 4.80 -19.08
N ARG A 109 0.77 6.07 -18.70
CA ARG A 109 -0.24 6.99 -19.22
C ARG A 109 -0.07 7.16 -20.73
N LYS A 110 -1.18 7.04 -21.47
CA LYS A 110 -1.22 7.28 -22.91
C LYS A 110 -0.77 8.71 -23.21
N LYS A 111 0.30 8.86 -24.00
CA LYS A 111 0.75 10.17 -24.46
C LYS A 111 -0.27 10.73 -25.45
N LYS A 112 -0.56 12.02 -25.32
CA LYS A 112 -1.37 12.75 -26.31
C LYS A 112 -0.62 12.86 -27.63
#